data_AF-A0A3S0SJ63-F1
#
_entry.id   AF-A0A3S0SJ63-F1
#
_cell.length_a   1.000
_cell.length_b   1.000
_cell.length_c   1.000
_cell.angle_alpha   90.00
_cell.angle_beta   90.00
_cell.angle_gamma   90.00
#
_symmetry.space_group_name_H-M   'P 1'
#
loop_
_entity.id
_entity.type
_entity.pdbx_description
1 polymer ?
#
loop_
_entity_poly.entity_id
_entity_poly.type
_entity_poly.pdbx_seq_one_letter_code
_entity_poly.pdbx_strand_id
1 'polypeptide(L)'
;MAKQKPQPTFELSEEDKTLFLGALRMGLGLSHACSYIYEDPKVVSHEIAKNEVFKKECQDAVKYAARLLLITAQQAVGREDYNAIKKTQVRMAVFVTELVLWESMCKKEEVTAAIISKAVHLYKTKYDCATALGMTLSEFADYIASDKTIAIYFASNHIYGY
;
A
#
# COMPACT_ATOMS: atom_id res chain seq x y z
N MET A 1 -7.09 32.51 -28.24
CA MET A 1 -7.32 31.05 -28.24
C MET A 1 -6.59 30.45 -27.06
N ALA A 2 -7.30 30.11 -25.97
CA ALA A 2 -6.69 29.44 -24.84
C ALA A 2 -6.36 28.00 -25.24
N LYS A 3 -5.09 27.62 -25.19
CA LYS A 3 -4.67 26.22 -25.35
C LYS A 3 -5.23 25.44 -24.15
N GLN A 4 -6.17 24.53 -24.39
CA GLN A 4 -6.56 23.53 -23.40
C GLN A 4 -5.28 22.80 -22.96
N LYS A 5 -5.02 22.79 -21.65
CA LYS A 5 -4.00 21.90 -21.09
C LYS A 5 -4.43 20.46 -21.40
N PRO A 6 -3.53 19.61 -21.92
CA PRO A 6 -3.87 18.21 -22.15
C PRO A 6 -4.32 17.59 -20.81
N GLN A 7 -5.49 16.93 -20.84
CA GLN A 7 -5.93 16.09 -19.72
C GLN A 7 -4.89 14.99 -19.52
N PRO A 8 -4.42 14.73 -18.29
CA PRO A 8 -3.54 13.59 -18.05
C PRO A 8 -4.30 12.31 -18.40
N THR A 9 -3.75 11.52 -19.32
CA THR A 9 -4.24 10.17 -19.61
C THR A 9 -3.82 9.29 -18.44
N PHE A 10 -4.78 8.96 -17.57
CA PHE A 10 -4.61 8.05 -16.42
C PHE A 10 -4.50 6.59 -16.87
N GLU A 11 -3.61 6.29 -17.81
CA GLU A 11 -3.50 4.96 -18.40
C GLU A 11 -2.04 4.52 -18.40
N LEU A 12 -1.77 3.46 -17.63
CA LEU A 12 -0.42 2.90 -17.52
C LEU A 12 0.00 2.25 -18.85
N SER A 13 1.26 2.45 -19.24
CA SER A 13 1.82 1.73 -20.37
C SER A 13 1.93 0.22 -20.05
N GLU A 14 1.94 -0.63 -21.07
CA GLU A 14 2.12 -2.08 -20.87
C GLU A 14 3.51 -2.43 -20.30
N GLU A 15 4.51 -1.59 -20.56
CA GLU A 15 5.84 -1.72 -19.96
C GLU A 15 5.81 -1.45 -18.46
N ASP A 16 5.13 -0.37 -18.03
CA ASP A 16 4.96 -0.05 -16.62
C ASP A 16 4.13 -1.11 -15.89
N LYS A 17 3.05 -1.61 -16.52
CA LYS A 17 2.28 -2.73 -15.96
C LYS A 17 3.15 -3.96 -15.74
N THR A 18 4.02 -4.29 -16.70
CA THR A 18 4.94 -5.44 -16.60
C THR A 18 5.95 -5.26 -15.47
N LEU A 19 6.58 -4.09 -15.38
CA LEU A 19 7.55 -3.77 -14.32
C LEU A 19 6.88 -3.77 -12.94
N PHE A 20 5.69 -3.18 -12.84
CA PHE A 20 4.89 -3.15 -11.61
C PHE A 20 4.51 -4.56 -11.13
N LEU A 21 4.02 -5.42 -12.03
CA LEU A 21 3.74 -6.83 -11.73
C LEU A 21 5.01 -7.58 -11.29
N GLY A 22 6.16 -7.27 -11.89
CA GLY A 22 7.46 -7.79 -11.49
C GLY A 22 7.79 -7.43 -10.04
N ALA A 23 7.64 -6.17 -9.68
CA ALA A 23 7.84 -5.68 -8.31
C ALA A 23 6.90 -6.38 -7.31
N LEU A 24 5.62 -6.52 -7.64
CA LEU A 24 4.66 -7.26 -6.80
C LEU A 24 5.07 -8.72 -6.59
N ARG A 25 5.54 -9.42 -7.65
CA ARG A 25 6.02 -10.81 -7.57
C ARG A 25 7.25 -10.97 -6.67
N MET A 26 8.03 -9.91 -6.51
CA MET A 26 9.18 -9.88 -5.59
C MET A 26 8.76 -9.66 -4.13
N GLY A 27 7.47 -9.47 -3.85
CA GLY A 27 6.96 -9.19 -2.52
C GLY A 27 7.11 -7.73 -2.10
N LEU A 28 7.18 -6.82 -3.08
CA LEU A 28 6.98 -5.40 -2.82
C LEU A 28 5.47 -5.11 -2.86
N GLY A 29 4.96 -4.31 -1.95
CA GLY A 29 3.60 -3.80 -2.03
C GLY A 29 3.50 -2.52 -2.85
N LEU A 30 2.28 -1.96 -2.90
CA LEU A 30 1.88 -0.96 -3.88
C LEU A 30 2.84 0.23 -3.96
N SER A 31 3.09 0.93 -2.86
CA SER A 31 3.87 2.17 -2.87
C SER A 31 5.29 1.96 -3.37
N HIS A 32 5.93 0.86 -2.99
CA HIS A 32 7.26 0.52 -3.49
C HIS A 32 7.20 0.11 -4.95
N ALA A 33 6.26 -0.75 -5.35
CA ALA A 33 6.10 -1.15 -6.74
C ALA A 33 5.83 0.04 -7.68
N CYS A 34 5.05 1.03 -7.25
CA CYS A 34 4.83 2.28 -7.99
C CYS A 34 6.10 3.11 -8.18
N SER A 35 7.00 3.11 -7.19
CA SER A 35 8.27 3.83 -7.31
C SER A 35 9.19 3.29 -8.41
N TYR A 36 9.08 1.99 -8.74
CA TYR A 36 9.87 1.37 -9.82
C TYR A 36 9.46 1.81 -11.21
N ILE A 37 8.21 2.28 -11.36
CA ILE A 37 7.65 2.77 -12.62
C ILE A 37 7.47 4.28 -12.60
N TYR A 38 7.96 4.97 -11.56
CA TYR A 38 7.85 6.42 -11.39
C TYR A 38 6.42 6.96 -11.44
N GLU A 39 5.45 6.16 -10.99
CA GLU A 39 4.02 6.52 -11.01
C GLU A 39 3.46 6.74 -9.60
N ASP A 40 2.41 7.55 -9.54
CA ASP A 40 1.69 7.78 -8.27
C ASP A 40 0.82 6.55 -7.94
N PRO A 41 0.86 6.03 -6.69
CA PRO A 41 0.00 4.94 -6.25
C PRO A 41 -1.48 5.11 -6.57
N LYS A 42 -2.01 6.34 -6.64
CA LYS A 42 -3.39 6.63 -7.02
C LYS A 42 -3.66 6.33 -8.48
N VAL A 43 -2.73 6.66 -9.38
CA VAL A 43 -2.86 6.40 -10.82
C VAL A 43 -2.91 4.89 -11.03
N VAL A 44 -1.99 4.16 -10.40
CA VAL A 44 -1.92 2.70 -10.48
C VAL A 44 -3.15 2.05 -9.85
N SER A 45 -3.60 2.52 -8.69
CA SER A 45 -4.82 2.00 -8.04
C SER A 45 -6.06 2.23 -8.90
N HIS A 46 -6.15 3.36 -9.58
CA HIS A 46 -7.23 3.64 -10.52
C HIS A 46 -7.20 2.70 -11.74
N GLU A 47 -6.01 2.44 -12.31
CA GLU A 47 -5.84 1.47 -13.39
C GLU A 47 -6.26 0.05 -12.94
N ILE A 48 -5.84 -0.38 -11.74
CA ILE A 48 -6.22 -1.66 -11.16
C ILE A 48 -7.74 -1.75 -10.98
N ALA A 49 -8.39 -0.67 -10.53
CA ALA A 49 -9.83 -0.66 -10.30
C ALA A 49 -10.63 -0.73 -11.61
N LYS A 50 -10.19 -0.05 -12.67
CA LYS A 50 -10.90 0.00 -13.95
C LYS A 50 -10.64 -1.21 -14.86
N ASN A 51 -9.51 -1.88 -14.70
CA ASN A 51 -9.08 -2.97 -15.58
C ASN A 51 -9.07 -4.32 -14.83
N GLU A 52 -10.16 -5.09 -14.97
CA GLU A 52 -10.32 -6.39 -14.29
C GLU A 52 -9.26 -7.43 -14.67
N VAL A 53 -8.69 -7.36 -15.88
CA VAL A 53 -7.60 -8.25 -16.29
C VAL A 53 -6.34 -7.91 -15.49
N PHE A 54 -5.94 -6.64 -15.50
CA PHE A 54 -4.76 -6.17 -14.78
C PHE A 54 -4.88 -6.37 -13.26
N LYS A 55 -6.08 -6.17 -12.71
CA LYS A 55 -6.40 -6.48 -11.31
C LYS A 55 -6.15 -7.94 -10.95
N LYS A 56 -6.60 -8.87 -11.81
CA LYS A 56 -6.38 -10.29 -11.62
C LYS A 56 -4.88 -10.64 -11.67
N GLU A 57 -4.14 -10.03 -12.60
CA GLU A 57 -2.69 -10.20 -12.68
C GLU A 57 -1.96 -9.70 -11.43
N CYS A 58 -2.37 -8.55 -10.87
CA CYS A 58 -1.85 -8.03 -9.61
C CYS A 58 -2.13 -8.99 -8.44
N GLN A 59 -3.36 -9.50 -8.35
CA GLN A 59 -3.73 -10.49 -7.32
C GLN A 59 -2.89 -11.77 -7.44
N ASP A 60 -2.64 -12.25 -8.64
CA ASP A 60 -1.87 -13.47 -8.86
C ASP A 60 -0.36 -13.24 -8.59
N ALA A 61 0.17 -12.05 -8.91
CA ALA A 61 1.51 -11.63 -8.53
C ALA A 61 1.71 -11.61 -7.00
N VAL A 62 0.76 -11.03 -6.27
CA VAL A 62 0.73 -11.02 -4.80
C VAL A 62 0.69 -12.43 -4.22
N LYS A 63 -0.21 -13.29 -4.72
CA LYS A 63 -0.31 -14.69 -4.26
C LYS A 63 0.98 -15.46 -4.49
N TYR A 64 1.65 -15.20 -5.63
CA TYR A 64 2.93 -15.79 -5.94
C TYR A 64 4.01 -15.37 -4.92
N ALA A 65 4.12 -14.07 -4.65
CA ALA A 65 5.07 -13.55 -3.66
C ALA A 65 4.84 -14.13 -2.25
N ALA A 66 3.57 -14.21 -1.82
CA ALA A 66 3.20 -14.83 -0.54
C ALA A 66 3.66 -16.29 -0.45
N ARG A 67 3.44 -17.08 -1.51
CA ARG A 67 3.90 -18.48 -1.58
C ARG A 67 5.43 -18.58 -1.51
N LEU A 68 6.13 -17.71 -2.24
CA LEU A 68 7.60 -17.72 -2.26
C LEU A 68 8.19 -17.39 -0.88
N LEU A 69 7.61 -16.42 -0.17
CA LEU A 69 8.01 -16.08 1.20
C LEU A 69 7.80 -17.26 2.17
N LEU A 70 6.67 -17.97 2.06
CA LEU A 70 6.40 -19.15 2.89
C LEU A 70 7.39 -20.29 2.61
N ILE A 71 7.69 -20.58 1.35
CA ILE A 71 8.68 -21.60 0.97
C ILE A 71 10.06 -21.21 1.52
N THR A 72 10.45 -19.95 1.39
CA THR A 72 11.73 -19.44 1.90
C THR A 72 11.81 -19.57 3.42
N ALA A 73 10.73 -19.28 4.14
CA ALA A 73 10.66 -19.44 5.59
C ALA A 73 10.82 -20.90 6.00
N GLN A 74 10.12 -21.81 5.32
CA GLN A 74 10.23 -23.26 5.57
C GLN A 74 11.65 -23.77 5.34
N GLN A 75 12.30 -23.33 4.25
CA GLN A 75 13.69 -23.70 3.96
C GLN A 75 14.67 -23.16 5.01
N ALA A 76 14.48 -21.92 5.47
CA ALA A 76 15.32 -21.33 6.51
C ALA A 76 15.20 -22.09 7.84
N VAL A 77 13.97 -22.49 8.22
CA VAL A 77 13.71 -23.34 9.39
C VAL A 77 14.35 -24.71 9.24
N GLY A 78 14.17 -25.37 8.09
CA GLY A 78 14.73 -26.70 7.84
C GLY A 78 16.27 -26.75 7.81
N ARG A 79 16.94 -25.61 7.60
CA ARG A 79 18.40 -25.47 7.66
C ARG A 79 18.92 -24.99 9.03
N GLU A 80 18.03 -24.73 9.97
CA GLU A 80 18.36 -24.14 11.28
C GLU A 80 19.14 -22.81 11.18
N ASP A 81 18.98 -22.08 10.08
CA ASP A 81 19.66 -20.80 9.85
C ASP A 81 18.87 -19.66 10.50
N TYR A 82 19.19 -19.39 11.76
CA TYR A 82 18.55 -18.35 12.57
C TYR A 82 18.59 -16.95 11.93
N ASN A 83 19.66 -16.63 11.17
CA ASN A 83 19.77 -15.35 10.49
C ASN A 83 18.81 -15.27 9.30
N ALA A 84 18.71 -16.35 8.52
CA ALA A 84 17.76 -16.44 7.42
C ALA A 84 16.30 -16.42 7.92
N ILE A 85 16.01 -17.08 9.04
CA ILE A 85 14.68 -17.07 9.69
C ILE A 85 14.30 -15.64 10.06
N LYS A 86 15.17 -14.92 10.80
CA LYS A 86 14.91 -13.54 11.20
C LYS A 86 14.72 -12.61 10.00
N LYS A 87 15.56 -12.72 8.97
CA LYS A 87 15.41 -11.94 7.73
C LYS A 87 14.08 -12.22 7.04
N THR A 88 13.66 -13.47 6.99
CA THR A 88 12.41 -13.87 6.33
C THR A 88 11.20 -13.37 7.11
N GLN A 89 11.22 -13.43 8.45
CA GLN A 89 10.17 -12.86 9.29
C GLN A 89 10.01 -11.36 9.09
N VAL A 90 11.11 -10.60 9.02
CA VAL A 90 11.06 -9.16 8.72
C VAL A 90 10.44 -8.92 7.34
N ARG A 91 10.87 -9.67 6.32
CA ARG A 91 10.30 -9.56 4.97
C ARG A 91 8.80 -9.87 4.93
N MET A 92 8.35 -10.90 5.64
CA MET A 92 6.93 -11.22 5.75
C MET A 92 6.14 -10.11 6.43
N ALA A 93 6.66 -9.54 7.53
CA ALA A 93 6.00 -8.45 8.24
C ALA A 93 5.85 -7.20 7.35
N VAL A 94 6.90 -6.84 6.62
CA VAL A 94 6.87 -5.74 5.65
C VAL A 94 5.87 -6.03 4.53
N PHE A 95 5.93 -7.20 3.90
CA PHE A 95 5.03 -7.56 2.81
C PHE A 95 3.55 -7.55 3.22
N VAL A 96 3.23 -8.13 4.40
CA VAL A 96 1.86 -8.10 4.95
C VAL A 96 1.41 -6.67 5.21
N THR A 97 2.28 -5.84 5.79
CA THR A 97 1.96 -4.43 6.03
C THR A 97 1.62 -3.75 4.73
N GLU A 98 2.50 -3.82 3.71
CA GLU A 98 2.31 -3.15 2.43
C GLU A 98 1.11 -3.69 1.62
N LEU A 99 0.77 -4.97 1.79
CA LEU A 99 -0.44 -5.56 1.21
C LEU A 99 -1.71 -4.94 1.78
N VAL A 100 -1.76 -4.74 3.10
CA VAL A 100 -2.91 -4.07 3.76
C VAL A 100 -3.06 -2.65 3.22
N LEU A 101 -1.94 -1.95 2.98
CA LEU A 101 -1.95 -0.61 2.36
C LEU A 101 -2.52 -0.66 0.93
N TRP A 102 -2.10 -1.65 0.13
CA TRP A 102 -2.62 -1.85 -1.23
C TRP A 102 -4.12 -2.13 -1.26
N GLU A 103 -4.63 -3.02 -0.41
CA GLU A 103 -6.07 -3.32 -0.34
C GLU A 103 -6.90 -2.10 0.07
N SER A 104 -6.36 -1.25 0.95
CA SER A 104 -7.03 -0.01 1.37
C SER A 104 -7.11 1.03 0.24
N MET A 105 -6.05 1.18 -0.55
CA MET A 105 -5.97 2.11 -1.69
C MET A 105 -7.00 1.79 -2.78
N CYS A 106 -7.21 0.50 -3.05
CA CYS A 106 -8.20 0.02 -4.00
C CYS A 106 -9.65 0.16 -3.50
N LYS A 107 -9.87 0.56 -2.24
CA LYS A 107 -11.20 0.71 -1.60
C LYS A 107 -11.42 2.13 -1.05
N LYS A 108 -10.75 3.14 -1.60
CA LYS A 108 -10.74 4.52 -1.07
C LYS A 108 -12.14 5.12 -0.82
N GLU A 109 -13.15 4.70 -1.57
CA GLU A 109 -14.56 5.11 -1.44
C GLU A 109 -15.25 4.59 -0.16
N GLU A 110 -14.68 3.55 0.48
CA GLU A 110 -15.23 2.89 1.67
C GLU A 110 -14.52 3.31 2.97
N VAL A 111 -13.58 4.25 2.92
CA VAL A 111 -12.81 4.68 4.10
C VAL A 111 -13.68 5.52 5.03
N THR A 112 -14.23 4.86 6.05
CA THR A 112 -15.07 5.48 7.10
C THR A 112 -14.25 5.93 8.32
N ALA A 113 -14.82 6.81 9.14
CA ALA A 113 -14.24 7.24 10.41
C ALA A 113 -13.86 6.07 11.36
N ALA A 114 -14.62 4.96 11.30
CA ALA A 114 -14.34 3.75 12.07
C ALA A 114 -13.05 3.04 11.59
N ILE A 115 -12.84 2.99 10.26
CA ILE A 115 -11.64 2.40 9.67
C ILE A 115 -10.41 3.26 9.99
N ILE A 116 -10.55 4.59 9.93
CA ILE A 116 -9.50 5.52 10.34
C ILE A 116 -9.11 5.29 11.80
N SER A 117 -10.09 5.25 12.72
CA SER A 117 -9.83 5.02 14.14
C SER A 117 -9.12 3.69 14.41
N LYS A 118 -9.42 2.66 13.61
CA LYS A 118 -8.80 1.34 13.71
C LYS A 118 -7.36 1.32 13.17
N ALA A 119 -7.10 1.97 12.03
CA ALA A 119 -5.74 2.14 11.52
C ALA A 119 -4.85 2.86 12.55
N VAL A 120 -5.40 3.87 13.19
CA VAL A 120 -4.71 4.69 14.20
C VAL A 120 -4.40 3.93 15.49
N HIS A 121 -5.24 2.95 15.84
CA HIS A 121 -4.93 2.05 16.95
C HIS A 121 -3.81 1.06 16.61
N LEU A 122 -3.71 0.65 15.34
CA LEU A 122 -2.76 -0.36 14.87
C LEU A 122 -1.39 0.23 14.51
N TYR A 123 -1.36 1.46 14.00
CA TYR A 123 -0.17 2.08 13.44
C TYR A 123 0.27 3.28 14.29
N LYS A 124 1.57 3.36 14.56
CA LYS A 124 2.13 4.31 15.54
C LYS A 124 2.49 5.67 14.97
N THR A 125 2.44 5.83 13.64
CA THR A 125 2.79 7.10 12.97
C THR A 125 1.69 7.51 11.98
N LYS A 126 1.60 8.81 11.71
CA LYS A 126 0.65 9.36 10.73
C LYS A 126 0.93 8.87 9.31
N TYR A 127 2.21 8.66 8.99
CA TYR A 127 2.63 8.17 7.68
C TYR A 127 2.12 6.75 7.45
N ASP A 128 2.28 5.87 8.44
CA ASP A 128 1.81 4.49 8.36
C ASP A 128 0.28 4.45 8.29
N CYS A 129 -0.41 5.30 9.05
CA CYS A 129 -1.88 5.41 8.98
C CYS A 129 -2.36 5.90 7.60
N ALA A 130 -1.78 6.98 7.08
CA ALA A 130 -2.15 7.55 5.78
C ALA A 130 -1.96 6.52 4.66
N THR A 131 -0.82 5.84 4.67
CA THR A 131 -0.53 4.78 3.71
C THR A 131 -1.51 3.61 3.86
N ALA A 132 -1.91 3.25 5.09
CA ALA A 132 -2.83 2.14 5.39
C ALA A 132 -4.30 2.43 5.08
N LEU A 133 -4.61 3.67 4.73
CA LEU A 133 -5.94 4.14 4.36
C LEU A 133 -5.98 4.60 2.91
N GLY A 134 -4.87 4.45 2.19
CA GLY A 134 -4.74 4.89 0.82
C GLY A 134 -4.87 6.41 0.61
N MET A 135 -4.31 7.17 1.54
CA MET A 135 -4.27 8.62 1.52
C MET A 135 -2.83 9.12 1.43
N THR A 136 -2.60 10.26 0.79
CA THR A 136 -1.36 11.00 1.03
C THR A 136 -1.34 11.53 2.46
N LEU A 137 -0.15 11.84 2.97
CA LEU A 137 -0.04 12.42 4.31
C LEU A 137 -0.82 13.74 4.45
N SER A 138 -0.88 14.56 3.38
CA SER A 138 -1.67 15.80 3.40
C SER A 138 -3.17 15.52 3.40
N GLU A 139 -3.65 14.62 2.54
CA GLU A 139 -5.07 14.22 2.51
C GLU A 139 -5.52 13.66 3.85
N PHE A 140 -4.68 12.85 4.48
CA PHE A 140 -4.95 12.29 5.79
C PHE A 140 -4.98 13.38 6.88
N ALA A 141 -4.05 14.34 6.84
CA ALA A 141 -4.04 15.47 7.75
C ALA A 141 -5.29 16.36 7.59
N ASP A 142 -5.70 16.65 6.36
CA ASP A 142 -6.89 17.43 6.04
C ASP A 142 -8.16 16.71 6.49
N TYR A 143 -8.22 15.39 6.33
CA TYR A 143 -9.35 14.58 6.80
C TYR A 143 -9.45 14.60 8.34
N ILE A 144 -8.34 14.41 9.06
CA ILE A 144 -8.33 14.49 10.53
C ILE A 144 -8.74 15.90 10.98
N ALA A 145 -8.23 16.95 10.32
CA ALA A 145 -8.54 18.33 10.68
C ALA A 145 -10.01 18.71 10.42
N SER A 146 -10.66 18.06 9.44
CA SER A 146 -12.06 18.30 9.10
C SER A 146 -13.05 17.54 10.00
N ASP A 147 -12.63 16.48 10.69
CA ASP A 147 -13.46 15.74 11.66
C ASP A 147 -12.98 15.96 13.11
N LYS A 148 -13.77 16.74 13.85
CA LYS A 148 -13.47 17.14 15.23
C LYS A 148 -13.34 15.96 16.20
N THR A 149 -14.04 14.86 15.95
CA THR A 149 -14.01 13.66 16.81
C THR A 149 -12.71 12.89 16.61
N ILE A 150 -12.32 12.72 15.35
CA ILE A 150 -11.05 12.07 14.98
C ILE A 150 -9.87 12.92 15.45
N ALA A 151 -9.92 14.24 15.28
CA ALA A 151 -8.89 15.15 15.77
C ALA A 151 -8.64 15.01 17.29
N ILE A 152 -9.71 14.97 18.09
CA ILE A 152 -9.63 14.77 19.55
C ILE A 152 -9.04 13.41 19.90
N TYR A 153 -9.45 12.36 19.20
CA TYR A 153 -8.92 11.01 19.39
C TYR A 153 -7.41 10.94 19.11
N PHE A 154 -6.93 11.60 18.04
CA PHE A 154 -5.50 11.64 17.72
C PHE A 154 -4.67 12.44 18.73
N ALA A 155 -5.20 13.57 19.19
CA ALA A 155 -4.53 14.38 20.22
C ALA A 155 -4.38 13.59 21.53
N SER A 156 -5.40 12.81 21.89
CA SER A 156 -5.43 12.01 23.13
C SER A 156 -4.51 10.79 23.09
N ASN A 157 -4.15 10.29 21.90
CA ASN A 157 -3.29 9.12 21.72
C ASN A 157 -1.83 9.48 21.37
N HIS A 158 -1.43 10.75 21.47
CA HIS A 158 -0.06 11.24 21.20
C HIS A 158 0.50 10.95 19.80
N ILE A 159 -0.37 10.74 18.81
CA ILE A 159 0.04 10.45 17.41
C ILE A 159 0.54 11.73 16.70
N TYR A 160 0.48 12.88 17.37
CA TYR A 160 1.09 14.16 16.99
C TYR A 160 2.53 14.36 17.48
N GLY A 161 3.15 13.37 18.14
CA GLY A 161 4.53 13.48 18.60
C GLY A 161 5.50 13.69 17.43
N TYR A 162 6.19 14.84 17.45
CA TYR A 162 7.35 15.15 16.62
C TYR A 162 8.51 14.19 16.90
#